data_AF-A0A392QJJ6-F1
#
_entry.id   AF-A0A392QJJ6-F1
#
_cell.length_a   1.000
_cell.length_b   1.000
_cell.length_c   1.000
_cell.angle_alpha   90.00
_cell.angle_beta   90.00
_cell.angle_gamma   90.00
#
_symmetry.space_group_name_H-M   'P 1'
#
loop_
_entity.id
_entity.type
_entity.pdbx_description
1 polymer ?
#
loop_
_entity_poly.entity_id
_entity_poly.type
_entity_poly.pdbx_seq_one_letter_code
_entity_poly.pdbx_strand_id
1 'polypeptide(L)' 'MHRLRAMFDEFYSLLQNNGFVWNEETNTVTASEE' A
#
# COMPACT_ATOMS: atom_id res chain seq x y z
N MET A 1 -8.66 -18.26 -2.04
CA MET A 1 -8.24 -17.50 -0.84
C MET A 1 -6.77 -17.02 -0.87
N HIS A 2 -5.92 -17.44 -1.82
CA HIS A 2 -4.51 -16.99 -1.85
C HIS A 2 -4.30 -15.58 -2.45
N ARG A 3 -5.14 -15.18 -3.41
CA ARG A 3 -4.98 -13.91 -4.14
C ARG A 3 -5.20 -12.67 -3.27
N LEU A 4 -6.22 -12.68 -2.41
CA LEU A 4 -6.53 -11.55 -1.54
C LEU A 4 -5.44 -11.34 -0.48
N ARG A 5 -4.90 -12.43 0.06
CA ARG A 5 -3.79 -12.39 1.01
C ARG A 5 -2.52 -11.85 0.35
N ALA A 6 -2.20 -12.32 -0.86
CA ALA A 6 -1.06 -11.82 -1.62
C ALA A 6 -1.16 -10.31 -1.92
N MET A 7 -2.35 -9.83 -2.31
CA MET A 7 -2.57 -8.39 -2.52
C MET A 7 -2.40 -7.58 -1.23
N PHE A 8 -2.90 -8.09 -0.10
CA PHE A 8 -2.71 -7.44 1.20
C PHE A 8 -1.23 -7.34 1.57
N ASP A 9 -0.49 -8.44 1.43
CA ASP A 9 0.94 -8.49 1.77
C ASP A 9 1.77 -7.54 0.88
N GLU A 10 1.39 -7.39 -0.39
CA GLU A 10 2.01 -6.44 -1.33
C GLU A 10 1.78 -4.98 -0.91
N PHE A 11 0.53 -4.58 -0.62
CA PHE A 11 0.23 -3.23 -0.15
C PHE A 11 0.87 -2.94 1.21
N TYR A 12 0.86 -3.91 2.12
CA TYR A 12 1.49 -3.77 3.43
C TYR A 12 3.00 -3.54 3.32
N SER A 13 3.67 -4.28 2.43
CA SER A 13 5.09 -4.08 2.15
C SER A 13 5.39 -2.71 1.57
N LEU A 14 4.53 -2.18 0.69
CA LEU A 14 4.70 -0.83 0.15
C LEU A 14 4.59 0.23 1.25
N LEU A 15 3.57 0.14 2.11
CA LEU A 15 3.34 1.08 3.21
C LEU A 15 4.40 1.00 4.32
N GLN A 16 5.14 -0.10 4.44
CA GLN A 16 6.29 -0.18 5.36
C GLN A 16 7.52 0.58 4.86
N ASN A 17 7.59 0.93 3.57
CA ASN A 17 8.65 1.79 3.06
C ASN A 17 8.26 3.26 3.30
N ASN A 18 9.14 4.07 3.88
CA ASN A 18 8.88 5.48 4.21
C ASN A 18 8.48 6.37 3.01
N GLY A 19 8.60 5.85 1.78
CA GLY A 19 8.25 6.53 0.54
C GLY A 19 6.81 6.32 0.06
N PHE A 20 5.93 5.63 0.80
CA PHE A 20 4.55 5.39 0.39
C PHE A 20 3.54 5.62 1.52
N VAL A 21 2.39 6.18 1.15
CA VAL A 21 1.27 6.46 2.06
C VAL A 21 -0.05 6.01 1.44
N TRP A 22 -1.00 5.67 2.31
CA TRP A 22 -2.35 5.32 1.91
C TRP A 22 -3.21 6.57 1.75
N ASN A 23 -3.82 6.74 0.57
CA ASN A 23 -4.82 7.76 0.30
C ASN A 23 -6.22 7.14 0.51
N GLU A 24 -6.88 7.55 1.60
CA GLU A 24 -8.23 7.09 1.95
C GLU A 24 -9.31 7.63 1.01
N GLU A 25 -9.13 8.83 0.44
CA GLU A 25 -10.12 9.48 -0.42
C GLU A 25 -10.26 8.75 -1.76
N THR A 26 -9.14 8.30 -2.32
CA THR A 26 -9.11 7.59 -3.61
C THR A 26 -8.96 6.08 -3.46
N ASN A 27 -8.76 5.58 -2.24
CA ASN A 27 -8.50 4.18 -1.94
C ASN A 27 -7.29 3.65 -2.75
N THR A 28 -6.18 4.41 -2.74
CA THR A 28 -4.95 4.08 -3.48
C THR A 28 -3.70 4.28 -2.61
N VAL A 29 -2.61 3.56 -2.92
CA VAL A 29 -1.28 3.85 -2.37
C VAL A 29 -0.59 4.90 -3.24
N THR A 30 -0.10 5.97 -2.63
CA THR A 30 0.62 7.07 -3.29
C THR A 30 2.04 7.17 -2.75
N ALA A 31 3.00 7.56 -3.58
CA ALA A 31 4.34 7.86 -3.09
C ALA A 31 4.31 9.14 -2.23
N SER A 32 5.01 9.15 -1.10
CA SER A 32 5.27 10.37 -0.32
C SER A 32 6.45 11.12 -0.92
N GLU A 33 6.43 12.45 -0.84
CA GLU A 33 7.50 13.34 -1.33
C GLU A 33 8.72 13.42 -0.38
N GLU A 34 9.04 12.35 0.37
CA GLU A 34 10.29 12.28 1.13
C GLU A 34 11.53 12.09 0.23
#